data_AF-A0A962CGG1-F1
#
_entry.id   AF-A0A962CGG1-F1
#
_cell.length_a   1.000
_cell.length_b   1.000
_cell.length_c   1.000
_cell.angle_alpha   90.00
_cell.angle_beta   90.00
_cell.angle_gamma   90.00
#
_symmetry.space_group_name_H-M   'P 1'
#
loop_
_entity.id
_entity.type
_entity.pdbx_description
1 polymer ?
#
loop_
_entity_poly.entity_id
_entity_poly.type
_entity_poly.pdbx_seq_one_letter_code
_entity_poly.pdbx_strand_id
1 'polypeptide(L)'
;MSITPQQALQRAIEHREIFHDEMIALMRQIMRGEVSDAMLAAILTGLRVKKESIGEISAAAEVMRELAAPVIVAEREHFVDIVGTGGDGGNSFNISTASMFVVAAAGARVAKHGNRSVSS
;
A
#
# COMPACT_ATOMS: atom_id res chain seq x y z
N MET A 1 -9.31 22.75 2.17
CA MET A 1 -9.61 22.36 3.56
C MET A 1 -9.38 20.85 3.61
N SER A 2 -8.55 20.34 4.53
CA SER A 2 -8.25 18.89 4.58
C SER A 2 -9.45 18.12 5.10
N ILE A 3 -9.78 16.99 4.50
CA ILE A 3 -10.85 16.10 4.95
C ILE A 3 -10.58 15.63 6.39
N THR A 4 -11.62 15.52 7.21
CA THR A 4 -11.52 14.91 8.54
C THR A 4 -11.73 13.39 8.46
N PRO A 5 -11.22 12.60 9.44
CA PRO A 5 -11.49 11.16 9.49
C PRO A 5 -12.99 10.82 9.52
N GLN A 6 -13.81 11.63 10.19
CA GLN A 6 -15.26 11.45 10.24
C GLN A 6 -15.92 11.67 8.87
N GLN A 7 -15.46 12.68 8.12
CA GLN A 7 -15.95 12.93 6.75
C GLN A 7 -15.53 11.82 5.80
N ALA A 8 -14.30 11.31 5.94
CA ALA A 8 -13.81 10.17 5.16
C ALA A 8 -14.65 8.91 5.42
N LEU A 9 -14.92 8.60 6.70
CA LEU A 9 -15.78 7.49 7.08
C LEU A 9 -17.20 7.66 6.52
N GLN A 10 -17.79 8.85 6.64
CA GLN A 10 -19.12 9.13 6.11
C GLN A 10 -19.19 8.84 4.60
N ARG A 11 -18.19 9.28 3.83
CA ARG A 11 -18.13 8.99 2.38
C ARG A 11 -18.00 7.50 2.09
N ALA A 12 -17.16 6.80 2.84
CA ALA A 12 -17.01 5.35 2.70
C ALA A 12 -18.35 4.63 2.93
N ILE A 13 -19.09 5.02 3.97
CA ILE A 13 -20.43 4.48 4.29
C ILE A 13 -21.45 4.80 3.19
N GLU A 14 -21.40 6.02 2.63
CA GLU A 14 -22.30 6.47 1.57
C GLU A 14 -21.88 6.01 0.17
N HIS A 15 -20.92 5.09 0.07
CA HIS A 15 -20.37 4.59 -1.19
C HIS A 15 -19.85 5.69 -2.12
N ARG A 16 -19.36 6.80 -1.56
CA ARG A 16 -18.72 7.89 -2.30
C ARG A 16 -17.20 7.78 -2.20
N GLU A 17 -16.52 8.15 -3.28
CA GLU A 17 -15.06 8.20 -3.29
C GLU A 17 -14.53 9.32 -2.39
N ILE A 18 -13.41 9.04 -1.76
CA ILE A 18 -12.53 10.05 -1.18
C ILE A 18 -11.65 10.55 -2.32
N PHE A 19 -11.65 11.85 -2.61
CA PHE A 19 -10.85 12.38 -3.71
C PHE A 19 -9.36 12.22 -3.42
N HIS A 20 -8.54 12.12 -4.46
CA HIS A 20 -7.12 11.83 -4.35
C HIS A 20 -6.39 12.71 -3.32
N ASP A 21 -6.49 14.04 -3.41
CA ASP A 21 -5.86 14.99 -2.48
C ASP A 21 -6.36 14.85 -1.03
N GLU A 22 -7.63 14.48 -0.87
CA GLU A 22 -8.23 14.24 0.45
C GLU A 22 -7.71 12.92 1.03
N MET A 23 -7.53 11.89 0.20
CA MET A 23 -6.94 10.63 0.62
C MET A 23 -5.47 10.79 0.99
N ILE A 24 -4.71 11.63 0.27
CA ILE A 24 -3.35 12.04 0.67
C ILE A 24 -3.37 12.65 2.08
N ALA A 25 -4.26 13.63 2.31
CA ALA A 25 -4.37 14.30 3.61
C ALA A 25 -4.79 13.34 4.74
N LEU A 26 -5.73 12.42 4.47
CA LEU A 26 -6.17 11.40 5.41
C LEU A 26 -5.04 10.43 5.74
N MET A 27 -4.33 9.93 4.73
CA MET A 27 -3.26 8.95 4.91
C MET A 27 -2.07 9.53 5.67
N ARG A 28 -1.77 10.83 5.53
CA ARG A 28 -0.75 11.49 6.38
C ARG A 28 -1.17 11.51 7.84
N GLN A 29 -2.44 11.80 8.16
CA GLN A 29 -2.94 11.75 9.52
C GLN A 29 -2.84 10.32 10.10
N ILE A 30 -3.25 9.31 9.32
CA ILE A 30 -3.16 7.90 9.71
C ILE A 30 -1.71 7.50 10.01
N MET A 31 -0.79 7.77 9.09
CA MET A 31 0.61 7.35 9.21
C MET A 31 1.38 8.11 10.31
N ARG A 32 0.89 9.29 10.73
CA ARG A 32 1.40 10.05 11.89
C ARG A 32 0.83 9.61 13.23
N GLY A 33 -0.11 8.65 13.23
CA GLY A 33 -0.78 8.19 14.45
C GLY A 33 -1.80 9.19 15.01
N GLU A 34 -2.30 10.10 14.18
CA GLU A 34 -3.26 11.16 14.58
C GLU A 34 -4.72 10.65 14.56
N VAL A 35 -4.96 9.46 14.01
CA VAL A 35 -6.28 8.82 13.93
C VAL A 35 -6.36 7.68 14.94
N SER A 36 -7.42 7.66 15.76
CA SER A 36 -7.61 6.60 16.76
C SER A 36 -7.82 5.23 16.12
N ASP A 37 -7.41 4.17 16.81
CA ASP A 37 -7.53 2.79 16.32
C ASP A 37 -8.97 2.43 15.92
N ALA A 38 -9.96 2.88 16.70
CA ALA A 38 -11.37 2.63 16.39
C ALA A 38 -11.81 3.33 15.10
N MET A 39 -11.36 4.56 14.85
CA MET A 39 -11.67 5.30 13.63
C MET A 39 -10.93 4.72 12.43
N LEU A 40 -9.66 4.34 12.61
CA LEU A 40 -8.88 3.68 11.57
C LEU A 40 -9.52 2.35 11.15
N ALA A 41 -9.91 1.50 12.10
CA ALA A 41 -10.62 0.26 11.83
C ALA A 41 -11.93 0.52 11.05
N ALA A 42 -12.73 1.51 11.47
CA ALA A 42 -13.96 1.87 10.77
C ALA A 42 -13.72 2.34 9.33
N ILE A 43 -12.71 3.17 9.10
CA ILE A 43 -12.35 3.66 7.75
C ILE A 43 -11.87 2.51 6.87
N LEU A 44 -10.97 1.65 7.36
CA LEU A 44 -10.44 0.52 6.59
C LEU A 44 -11.56 -0.49 6.24
N THR A 45 -12.45 -0.79 7.17
CA THR A 45 -13.63 -1.64 6.90
C THR A 45 -14.58 -0.96 5.91
N GLY A 46 -14.84 0.34 6.07
CA GLY A 46 -15.68 1.11 5.16
C GLY A 46 -15.16 1.12 3.73
N LEU A 47 -13.85 1.37 3.55
CA LEU A 47 -13.14 1.29 2.27
C LEU A 47 -13.30 -0.09 1.63
N ARG A 48 -13.13 -1.17 2.42
CA ARG A 48 -13.25 -2.55 1.95
C ARG A 48 -14.67 -2.93 1.50
N VAL A 49 -15.69 -2.45 2.22
CA VAL A 49 -17.10 -2.65 1.90
C VAL A 49 -17.50 -1.84 0.68
N LYS A 50 -17.11 -0.55 0.63
CA LYS A 50 -17.33 0.33 -0.53
C LYS A 50 -16.68 -0.21 -1.80
N LYS A 51 -15.52 -0.86 -1.66
CA LYS A 51 -14.47 -1.09 -2.66
C LYS A 51 -13.67 0.18 -2.91
N GLU A 52 -12.36 0.05 -2.69
CA GLU A 52 -11.39 1.11 -2.87
C GLU A 52 -11.22 1.44 -4.36
N SER A 53 -11.16 2.73 -4.70
CA SER A 53 -10.90 3.20 -6.06
C SER A 53 -9.39 3.25 -6.35
N ILE A 54 -9.04 3.32 -7.63
CA ILE A 54 -7.64 3.49 -8.05
C ILE A 54 -7.05 4.76 -7.44
N GLY A 55 -7.82 5.86 -7.41
CA GLY A 55 -7.39 7.15 -6.87
C GLY A 55 -7.11 7.09 -5.37
N GLU A 56 -7.89 6.31 -4.63
CA GLU A 56 -7.70 6.08 -3.20
C GLU A 56 -6.46 5.22 -2.91
N ILE A 57 -6.27 4.13 -3.67
CA ILE A 57 -5.12 3.23 -3.53
C ILE A 57 -3.82 3.94 -3.90
N SER A 58 -3.80 4.67 -5.01
CA SER A 58 -2.59 5.38 -5.47
C SER A 58 -2.18 6.48 -4.51
N ALA A 59 -3.14 7.26 -3.98
CA ALA A 59 -2.87 8.27 -2.96
C ALA A 59 -2.28 7.65 -1.68
N ALA A 60 -2.85 6.55 -1.21
CA ALA A 60 -2.32 5.85 -0.03
C ALA A 60 -0.89 5.35 -0.26
N ALA A 61 -0.62 4.75 -1.42
CA ALA A 61 0.71 4.29 -1.79
C ALA A 61 1.72 5.45 -1.91
N GLU A 62 1.30 6.61 -2.41
CA GLU A 62 2.14 7.80 -2.50
C GLU A 62 2.60 8.27 -1.11
N VAL A 63 1.68 8.41 -0.16
CA VAL A 63 2.03 8.80 1.22
C VAL A 63 2.93 7.76 1.89
N MET A 64 2.65 6.46 1.68
CA MET A 64 3.53 5.41 2.20
C MET A 64 4.96 5.51 1.62
N ARG A 65 5.09 5.85 0.34
CA ARG A 65 6.39 6.06 -0.31
C ARG A 65 7.08 7.35 0.16
N GLU A 66 6.34 8.42 0.41
CA GLU A 66 6.85 9.68 0.98
C GLU A 66 7.52 9.43 2.34
N LEU A 67 6.93 8.55 3.15
CA LEU A 67 7.38 8.25 4.51
C LEU A 67 8.37 7.08 4.60
N ALA A 68 8.60 6.36 3.51
CA ALA A 68 9.51 5.23 3.48
C ALA A 68 10.98 5.69 3.60
N ALA A 69 11.79 4.91 4.32
CA ALA A 69 13.24 5.14 4.34
C ALA A 69 13.83 4.91 2.94
N PRO A 70 14.55 5.89 2.36
CA PRO A 70 15.07 5.75 1.01
C PRO A 70 16.26 4.78 0.97
N VAL A 71 16.30 3.92 -0.04
CA VAL A 71 17.46 3.07 -0.35
C VAL A 71 18.35 3.80 -1.35
N ILE A 72 19.54 4.23 -0.90
CA ILE A 72 20.49 4.96 -1.74
C ILE A 72 21.42 3.98 -2.46
N VAL A 73 21.36 3.98 -3.78
CA VAL A 73 22.22 3.19 -4.67
C VAL A 73 22.87 4.09 -5.72
N ALA A 74 24.08 3.74 -6.15
CA ALA A 74 24.88 4.54 -7.09
C ALA A 74 24.21 4.64 -8.48
N GLU A 75 23.61 3.55 -8.93
CA GLU A 75 22.91 3.45 -10.22
C GLU A 75 21.46 3.06 -9.97
N ARG A 76 20.51 3.82 -10.53
CA ARG A 76 19.06 3.68 -10.26
C ARG A 76 18.25 3.15 -11.43
N GLU A 77 18.89 2.86 -12.55
CA GLU A 77 18.18 2.51 -13.79
C GLU A 77 17.93 1.00 -13.89
N HIS A 78 16.80 0.65 -14.52
CA HIS A 78 16.43 -0.71 -14.90
C HIS A 78 16.30 -1.71 -13.74
N PHE A 79 15.95 -1.25 -12.53
CA PHE A 79 15.51 -2.16 -11.48
C PHE A 79 14.12 -2.71 -11.77
N VAL A 80 13.94 -4.00 -11.48
CA VAL A 80 12.65 -4.67 -11.46
C VAL A 80 12.31 -5.13 -10.06
N ASP A 81 11.03 -5.09 -9.72
CA ASP A 81 10.48 -5.68 -8.50
C ASP A 81 9.57 -6.86 -8.88
N ILE A 82 9.60 -7.92 -8.08
CA ILE A 82 8.82 -9.14 -8.30
C ILE A 82 8.18 -9.50 -6.97
N VAL A 83 6.93 -9.11 -6.76
CA VAL A 83 6.20 -9.28 -5.50
C VAL A 83 4.76 -9.67 -5.75
N GLY A 84 4.12 -10.21 -4.71
CA GLY A 84 2.67 -10.38 -4.64
C GLY A 84 2.17 -9.82 -3.31
N THR A 85 0.86 -9.58 -3.24
CA THR A 85 0.20 -9.19 -1.98
C THR A 85 0.24 -10.30 -0.93
N GLY A 86 0.33 -11.57 -1.38
CA GLY A 86 0.10 -12.73 -0.52
C GLY A 86 -1.37 -12.88 -0.13
N GLY A 87 -1.65 -13.81 0.79
CA GLY A 87 -2.99 -14.01 1.35
C GLY A 87 -3.99 -14.70 0.41
N ASP A 88 -3.51 -15.40 -0.62
CA ASP A 88 -4.34 -16.20 -1.54
C ASP A 88 -4.73 -17.58 -0.96
N GLY A 89 -4.17 -17.96 0.19
CA GLY A 89 -4.42 -19.24 0.86
C GLY A 89 -3.81 -20.43 0.11
N GLY A 90 -2.96 -20.18 -0.89
CA GLY A 90 -2.41 -21.21 -1.76
C GLY A 90 -1.36 -22.10 -1.11
N ASN A 91 -0.82 -21.74 0.07
CA ASN A 91 0.32 -22.42 0.70
C ASN A 91 1.48 -22.65 -0.28
N SER A 92 1.60 -21.75 -1.26
CA SER A 92 2.67 -21.82 -2.23
C SER A 92 3.99 -21.54 -1.53
N PHE A 93 5.06 -22.18 -2.00
CA PHE A 93 6.40 -21.77 -1.57
C PHE A 93 6.65 -20.32 -2.04
N ASN A 94 7.76 -19.71 -1.62
CA ASN A 94 8.10 -18.33 -1.96
C ASN A 94 8.43 -18.15 -3.45
N ILE A 95 7.44 -18.26 -4.35
CA ILE A 95 7.57 -18.22 -5.80
C ILE A 95 8.26 -16.93 -6.24
N SER A 96 7.80 -15.76 -5.75
CA SER A 96 8.38 -14.48 -6.13
C SER A 96 9.86 -14.35 -5.73
N THR A 97 10.26 -14.95 -4.61
CA THR A 97 11.65 -14.99 -4.15
C THR A 97 12.49 -15.95 -4.99
N ALA A 98 11.95 -17.12 -5.34
CA ALA A 98 12.64 -18.04 -6.24
C ALA A 98 12.83 -17.43 -7.65
N SER A 99 11.79 -16.81 -8.20
CA SER A 99 11.83 -16.11 -9.49
C SER A 99 12.84 -14.96 -9.52
N MET A 100 13.02 -14.24 -8.42
CA MET A 100 14.04 -13.18 -8.31
C MET A 100 15.44 -13.70 -8.65
N PHE A 101 15.83 -14.88 -8.14
CA PHE A 101 17.15 -15.45 -8.43
C PHE A 101 17.31 -15.84 -9.89
N VAL A 102 16.25 -16.39 -10.50
CA VAL A 102 16.24 -16.75 -11.93
C VAL A 102 16.39 -15.50 -12.80
N VAL A 103 15.62 -14.45 -12.50
CA VAL A 103 15.63 -13.19 -13.26
C VAL A 103 16.97 -12.45 -13.10
N ALA A 104 17.55 -12.47 -11.90
CA ALA A 104 18.89 -11.93 -11.66
C ALA A 104 19.96 -12.72 -12.45
N ALA A 105 19.89 -14.05 -12.47
CA ALA A 105 20.79 -14.90 -13.26
C ALA A 105 20.66 -14.65 -14.77
N ALA A 106 19.48 -14.24 -15.24
CA ALA A 106 19.24 -13.84 -16.62
C ALA A 106 19.73 -12.41 -16.96
N GLY A 107 20.32 -11.69 -16.00
CA GLY A 107 20.96 -10.38 -16.22
C GLY A 107 20.11 -9.17 -15.81
N ALA A 108 18.93 -9.36 -15.23
CA ALA A 108 18.14 -8.24 -14.73
C ALA A 108 18.64 -7.75 -13.36
N ARG A 109 18.45 -6.47 -13.08
CA ARG A 109 18.74 -5.87 -11.77
C ARG A 109 17.49 -5.97 -10.91
N VAL A 110 17.50 -6.82 -9.88
CA VAL A 110 16.32 -7.01 -9.02
C VAL A 110 16.46 -6.24 -7.71
N ALA A 111 15.47 -5.41 -7.39
CA ALA A 111 15.34 -4.73 -6.10
C ALA A 111 13.99 -5.14 -5.51
N LYS A 112 13.97 -6.28 -4.80
CA LYS A 112 12.72 -6.88 -4.30
C LYS A 112 12.26 -6.22 -3.01
N HIS A 113 11.04 -5.68 -2.99
CA HIS A 113 10.38 -5.34 -1.73
C HIS A 113 9.77 -6.61 -1.10
N GLY A 114 9.91 -6.75 0.23
CA GLY A 114 9.47 -7.92 0.96
C GLY A 114 8.82 -7.54 2.29
N ASN A 115 7.92 -8.39 2.78
CA ASN A 115 7.26 -8.24 4.06
C ASN A 115 7.36 -9.54 4.88
N ARG A 116 7.17 -9.47 6.21
CA ARG A 116 7.00 -10.67 7.04
C ARG A 116 5.59 -11.23 6.81
N SER A 117 5.47 -12.55 6.72
CA SER A 117 4.21 -13.21 6.34
C SER A 117 3.07 -12.87 7.29
N VAL A 118 1.87 -12.70 6.71
CA VAL A 118 0.59 -12.54 7.43
C VAL A 118 -0.29 -13.81 7.28
N SER A 119 -0.03 -14.63 6.25
CA SER A 119 -0.44 -16.03 6.08
C SER A 119 0.30 -16.61 4.87
N SER A 120 0.73 -17.87 4.97
CA SER A 120 1.26 -18.66 3.84
C SER A 120 0.14 -19.54 3.32
#